data_AF-A0A4U5TVB7-F1
#
_entry.id   AF-A0A4U5TVB7-F1
#
_cell.length_a   1.000
_cell.length_b   1.000
_cell.length_c   1.000
_cell.angle_alpha   90.00
_cell.angle_beta   90.00
_cell.angle_gamma   90.00
#
_symmetry.space_group_name_H-M   'P 1'
#
loop_
_entity.id
_entity.type
_entity.pdbx_description
1 polymer ?
#
loop_
_entity_poly.entity_id
_entity_poly.type
_entity_poly.pdbx_seq_one_letter_code
_entity_poly.pdbx_strand_id
1 'polypeptide(L)'
;MICETCMNKNPFLWTYAAHLAVPGANVEVKEEPGAVDLNTNLPNKEDKCDDVIQPSCKRSREEAEPSCKLKQLQAIGQKRVQSGAVFWPSAWRSKLCSCNTCQESLSGASLSFLLDESDTVLAYENKGKNNEQTQQGNDPLMSALDNLNRVQQLEIIHGESVWCQSVLSLASQPHGPLVSWPHGFMAPLPPRLMAS
;
A
#
# COMPACT_ATOMS: atom_id res chain seq x y z
N MET A 1 -1.78 -1.04 -6.25
CA MET A 1 -1.03 -0.58 -7.45
C MET A 1 0.45 -0.49 -7.07
N ILE A 2 1.37 -0.90 -7.95
CA ILE A 2 2.81 -0.63 -7.82
C ILE A 2 3.24 0.20 -9.04
N CYS A 3 3.95 1.31 -8.83
CA CYS A 3 4.35 2.20 -9.92
C CYS A 3 5.46 1.58 -10.81
N GLU A 4 5.57 2.08 -12.04
CA GLU A 4 6.55 1.59 -13.04
C GLU A 4 7.99 1.62 -12.52
N THR A 5 8.39 2.72 -11.87
CA THR A 5 9.74 2.85 -11.30
C THR A 5 10.03 1.75 -10.28
N CYS A 6 9.08 1.42 -9.40
CA CYS A 6 9.25 0.36 -8.40
C CYS A 6 9.25 -1.03 -9.04
N MET A 7 8.47 -1.24 -10.11
CA MET A 7 8.49 -2.48 -10.89
C MET A 7 9.83 -2.67 -11.60
N ASN A 8 10.38 -1.62 -12.20
CA ASN A 8 11.67 -1.67 -12.93
C ASN A 8 12.87 -1.83 -11.99
N LYS A 9 12.80 -1.28 -10.77
CA LYS A 9 13.77 -1.56 -9.71
C LYS A 9 13.76 -3.02 -9.25
N ASN A 10 12.64 -3.73 -9.44
CA ASN A 10 12.43 -5.08 -8.93
C ASN A 10 11.88 -6.01 -10.02
N PRO A 11 12.71 -6.44 -10.99
CA PRO A 11 12.24 -7.10 -12.21
C PRO A 11 11.48 -8.42 -11.97
N PHE A 12 11.72 -9.10 -10.85
CA PHE A 12 11.00 -10.32 -10.48
C PHE A 12 9.49 -10.08 -10.31
N LEU A 13 9.07 -8.84 -9.97
CA LEU A 13 7.66 -8.48 -9.89
C LEU A 13 6.98 -8.55 -11.26
N TRP A 14 7.71 -8.32 -12.36
CA TRP A 14 7.15 -8.48 -13.71
C TRP A 14 6.81 -9.94 -14.03
N THR A 15 7.58 -10.90 -13.52
CA THR A 15 7.26 -12.33 -13.62
C THR A 15 5.91 -12.61 -12.96
N TYR A 16 5.72 -12.16 -11.72
CA TYR A 16 4.43 -12.33 -11.04
C TYR A 16 3.29 -11.57 -11.74
N ALA A 17 3.56 -10.36 -12.24
CA ALA A 17 2.59 -9.52 -12.88
C ALA A 17 2.11 -10.09 -14.22
N ALA A 18 2.90 -10.93 -14.90
CA ALA A 18 2.49 -11.63 -16.10
C ALA A 18 1.39 -12.68 -15.83
N HIS A 19 1.32 -13.21 -14.60
CA HIS A 19 0.38 -14.27 -14.21
C HIS A 19 -0.76 -13.79 -13.31
N LEU A 20 -0.56 -12.72 -12.53
CA LEU A 20 -1.48 -12.33 -11.45
C LEU A 20 -2.15 -10.97 -11.65
N ALA A 21 -1.55 -10.08 -12.46
CA ALA A 21 -2.06 -8.72 -12.56
C ALA A 21 -3.36 -8.68 -13.37
N VAL A 22 -4.19 -7.69 -13.05
CA VAL A 22 -5.40 -7.42 -13.84
C VAL A 22 -4.97 -6.91 -15.21
N PRO A 23 -5.55 -7.39 -16.33
CA PRO A 23 -5.30 -6.83 -17.65
C PRO A 23 -5.56 -5.33 -17.65
N GLY A 24 -4.52 -4.54 -17.89
CA GLY A 24 -4.67 -3.12 -18.18
C GLY A 24 -5.08 -2.96 -19.63
N ALA A 25 -5.98 -2.03 -19.93
CA ALA A 25 -6.44 -1.72 -21.28
C ALA A 25 -5.35 -1.01 -22.12
N ASN A 26 -4.17 -1.63 -22.29
CA ASN A 26 -3.14 -1.14 -23.19
C ASN A 26 -2.59 -2.28 -24.06
N VAL A 27 -3.05 -2.21 -25.31
CA VAL A 27 -2.65 -2.85 -26.57
C VAL A 27 -1.73 -4.08 -26.47
N GLU A 28 -2.36 -5.22 -26.71
CA GLU A 28 -1.77 -6.50 -27.06
C GLU A 28 -1.15 -6.41 -28.47
N VAL A 29 0.16 -6.63 -28.58
CA VAL A 29 0.73 -7.10 -29.86
C VAL A 29 0.47 -8.59 -29.91
N LYS A 30 -0.54 -8.97 -30.70
CA LYS A 30 -0.87 -10.35 -31.05
C LYS A 30 0.34 -11.05 -31.66
N GLU A 31 0.64 -12.25 -31.19
CA GLU A 31 0.84 -13.42 -32.05
C GLU A 31 0.14 -14.63 -31.40
N GLU A 32 -0.97 -15.03 -32.03
CA GLU A 32 -1.65 -16.33 -31.93
C GLU A 32 -0.96 -17.30 -32.92
N PRO A 33 -0.98 -18.65 -32.75
CA PRO A 33 -2.25 -19.38 -32.71
C PRO A 33 -2.32 -20.64 -31.82
N GLY A 34 -3.54 -20.97 -31.37
CA GLY A 34 -3.92 -22.37 -31.22
C GLY A 34 -5.14 -22.65 -30.35
N ALA A 35 -6.30 -22.73 -30.97
CA ALA A 35 -7.59 -23.10 -30.40
C ALA A 35 -7.59 -24.41 -29.58
N VAL A 36 -8.40 -24.46 -28.51
CA VAL A 36 -9.57 -25.36 -28.40
C VAL A 36 -10.45 -24.99 -27.20
N ASP A 37 -11.73 -24.84 -27.50
CA ASP A 37 -12.88 -24.76 -26.60
C ASP A 37 -13.03 -26.05 -25.78
N LEU A 38 -13.60 -25.95 -24.57
CA LEU A 38 -14.55 -26.92 -23.99
C LEU A 38 -15.02 -26.43 -22.61
N ASN A 39 -16.25 -25.92 -22.59
CA ASN A 39 -17.14 -26.00 -21.43
C ASN A 39 -17.27 -27.46 -20.95
N THR A 40 -17.36 -27.72 -19.64
CA THR A 40 -18.43 -28.52 -19.00
C THR A 40 -18.23 -28.64 -17.47
N ASN A 41 -19.37 -28.60 -16.79
CA ASN A 41 -19.68 -28.49 -15.37
C ASN A 41 -19.15 -29.60 -14.43
N LEU A 42 -19.04 -29.21 -13.15
CA LEU A 42 -18.93 -30.01 -11.92
C LEU A 42 -20.05 -31.07 -11.79
N PRO A 43 -19.88 -32.18 -11.02
CA PRO A 43 -20.17 -32.11 -9.58
C PRO A 43 -19.38 -33.05 -8.63
N ASN A 44 -19.36 -32.65 -7.36
CA ASN A 44 -19.02 -33.38 -6.11
C ASN A 44 -19.69 -34.75 -5.97
N LYS A 45 -19.04 -35.71 -5.26
CA LYS A 45 -19.59 -36.57 -4.16
C LYS A 45 -18.48 -37.27 -3.35
N GLU A 46 -18.81 -37.60 -2.10
CA GLU A 46 -17.98 -37.99 -0.95
C GLU A 46 -18.08 -39.52 -0.61
N ASP A 47 -17.27 -40.00 0.35
CA ASP A 47 -17.40 -41.20 1.25
C ASP A 47 -16.55 -42.51 1.03
N LYS A 48 -15.49 -42.67 1.86
CA LYS A 48 -15.11 -43.72 2.87
C LYS A 48 -14.92 -45.26 2.60
N CYS A 49 -13.75 -45.79 3.10
CA CYS A 49 -13.33 -47.08 3.77
C CYS A 49 -13.81 -48.46 3.23
N ASP A 50 -13.12 -49.61 3.30
CA ASP A 50 -11.92 -50.14 4.00
C ASP A 50 -11.47 -51.45 3.27
N ASP A 51 -10.31 -51.98 3.66
CA ASP A 51 -9.83 -53.37 3.68
C ASP A 51 -8.42 -53.62 3.12
N VAL A 52 -7.71 -54.41 3.92
CA VAL A 52 -6.29 -54.60 4.15
C VAL A 52 -5.71 -55.61 3.17
N ILE A 53 -4.48 -55.40 2.69
CA ILE A 53 -3.37 -56.39 2.64
C ILE A 53 -2.06 -55.61 2.48
N GLN A 54 -1.22 -55.63 3.52
CA GLN A 54 0.21 -55.30 3.41
C GLN A 54 0.97 -56.47 2.77
N PRO A 55 2.02 -56.16 1.98
CA PRO A 55 3.33 -56.63 2.42
C PRO A 55 4.42 -55.55 2.33
N SER A 56 5.12 -55.39 3.46
CA SER A 56 6.59 -55.29 3.58
C SER A 56 7.37 -54.40 2.58
N CYS A 57 7.62 -53.17 3.05
CA CYS A 57 8.90 -52.45 3.02
C CYS A 57 9.73 -52.40 1.72
N LYS A 58 9.77 -51.22 1.10
CA LYS A 58 10.99 -50.39 1.00
C LYS A 58 10.60 -48.95 0.63
N ARG A 59 10.81 -48.03 1.58
CA ARG A 59 10.71 -46.58 1.39
C ARG A 59 11.78 -46.12 0.41
N SER A 60 11.39 -45.35 -0.60
CA SER A 60 12.12 -44.12 -0.94
C SER A 60 11.11 -42.98 -0.94
N ARG A 61 11.18 -42.21 0.14
CA ARG A 61 10.58 -40.91 0.32
C ARG A 61 11.17 -40.00 -0.75
N GLU A 62 10.44 -39.74 -1.82
CA GLU A 62 10.71 -38.57 -2.65
C GLU A 62 10.17 -37.38 -1.86
N GLU A 63 11.07 -36.81 -1.04
CA GLU A 63 10.89 -35.48 -0.52
C GLU A 63 10.75 -34.55 -1.71
N ALA A 64 9.52 -34.12 -1.98
CA ALA A 64 9.28 -32.98 -2.84
C ALA A 64 9.99 -31.79 -2.20
N GLU A 65 11.19 -31.50 -2.69
CA GLU A 65 11.87 -30.22 -2.56
C GLU A 65 10.83 -29.09 -2.59
N PRO A 66 10.89 -28.09 -1.69
CA PRO A 66 9.97 -26.96 -1.74
C PRO A 66 10.21 -26.18 -3.04
N SER A 67 9.51 -26.57 -4.09
CA SER A 67 9.70 -25.99 -5.42
C SER A 67 9.43 -24.49 -5.35
N CYS A 68 10.45 -23.70 -5.66
CA CYS A 68 10.34 -22.25 -5.61
C CYS A 68 9.36 -21.78 -6.70
N LYS A 69 8.22 -21.25 -6.27
CA LYS A 69 7.18 -20.74 -7.18
C LYS A 69 7.70 -19.67 -8.13
N LEU A 70 8.59 -18.77 -7.69
CA LEU A 70 9.18 -17.77 -8.57
C LEU A 70 9.95 -18.42 -9.74
N LYS A 71 10.77 -19.43 -9.45
CA LYS A 71 11.52 -20.17 -10.46
C LYS A 71 10.58 -20.91 -11.41
N GLN A 72 9.49 -21.48 -10.89
CA GLN A 72 8.47 -22.13 -11.71
C GLN A 72 7.83 -21.13 -12.70
N LEU A 73 7.44 -19.94 -12.24
CA LEU A 73 6.86 -18.91 -13.11
C LEU A 73 7.86 -18.39 -14.15
N GLN A 74 9.13 -18.25 -13.77
CA GLN A 74 10.20 -17.88 -14.71
C GLN A 74 10.37 -18.95 -15.81
N ALA A 75 10.24 -20.24 -15.48
CA ALA A 75 10.35 -21.33 -16.43
C ALA A 75 9.17 -21.40 -17.42
N ILE A 76 7.96 -21.00 -16.99
CA ILE A 76 6.80 -20.86 -17.90
C ILE A 76 7.07 -19.78 -18.95
N GLY A 77 7.83 -18.73 -18.59
CA GLY A 77 8.30 -17.73 -19.55
C GLY A 77 7.23 -16.77 -20.06
N GLN A 78 6.06 -16.72 -19.42
CA GLN A 78 5.00 -15.77 -19.77
C GLN A 78 5.50 -14.34 -19.55
N LYS A 79 5.35 -13.50 -20.57
CA LYS A 79 5.78 -12.10 -20.54
C LYS A 79 4.60 -11.18 -20.79
N ARG A 80 4.71 -10.00 -20.20
CA ARG A 80 3.84 -8.85 -20.43
C ARG A 80 4.69 -7.65 -20.81
N VAL A 81 4.06 -6.63 -21.37
CA VAL A 81 4.72 -5.33 -21.55
C VAL A 81 5.18 -4.83 -20.18
N GLN A 82 6.49 -4.56 -20.06
CA GLN A 82 7.13 -4.06 -18.83
C GLN A 82 7.11 -2.53 -18.83
N SER A 83 5.90 -1.97 -18.92
CA SER A 83 5.69 -0.52 -18.87
C SER A 83 4.40 -0.18 -18.15
N GLY A 84 4.38 1.01 -17.55
CA GLY A 84 3.28 1.52 -16.74
C GLY A 84 3.19 0.91 -15.35
N ALA A 85 2.27 1.47 -14.55
CA ALA A 85 1.95 0.95 -13.23
C ALA A 85 1.19 -0.38 -13.33
N VAL A 86 1.42 -1.27 -12.36
CA VAL A 86 0.74 -2.56 -12.28
C VAL A 86 -0.35 -2.54 -11.20
N PHE A 87 -1.55 -2.90 -11.61
CA PHE A 87 -2.68 -3.13 -10.72
C PHE A 87 -2.75 -4.60 -10.33
N TRP A 88 -2.73 -4.85 -9.03
CA TRP A 88 -2.73 -6.19 -8.45
C TRP A 88 -4.08 -6.48 -7.79
N PRO A 89 -4.60 -7.72 -7.88
CA PRO A 89 -5.81 -8.13 -7.19
C PRO A 89 -5.59 -8.15 -5.67
N SER A 90 -6.64 -8.05 -4.87
CA SER A 90 -6.58 -7.93 -3.40
C SER A 90 -5.70 -8.99 -2.72
N ALA A 91 -5.75 -10.25 -3.17
CA ALA A 91 -5.04 -11.38 -2.58
C ALA A 91 -3.73 -11.75 -3.31
N TRP A 92 -3.09 -10.82 -4.04
CA TRP A 92 -1.86 -11.14 -4.78
C TRP A 92 -0.66 -11.46 -3.88
N ARG A 93 -0.60 -10.87 -2.68
CA ARG A 93 0.51 -11.06 -1.72
C ARG A 93 0.65 -12.53 -1.30
N SER A 94 -0.46 -13.23 -1.06
CA SER A 94 -0.47 -14.67 -0.72
C SER A 94 -0.04 -15.57 -1.88
N LYS A 95 0.10 -15.03 -3.11
CA LYS A 95 0.60 -15.75 -4.27
C LYS A 95 2.11 -15.57 -4.48
N LEU A 96 2.78 -14.74 -3.68
CA LEU A 96 4.23 -14.61 -3.71
C LEU A 96 4.91 -15.84 -3.12
N CYS A 97 6.13 -16.14 -3.58
CA CYS A 97 6.91 -17.24 -3.02
C CYS A 97 7.53 -16.83 -1.68
N SER A 98 7.41 -17.71 -0.68
CA SER A 98 7.94 -17.55 0.68
C SER A 98 9.09 -18.51 1.02
N CYS A 99 9.75 -19.10 0.01
CA CYS A 99 10.94 -19.93 0.28
C CYS A 99 12.12 -19.07 0.76
N ASN A 100 13.07 -19.68 1.49
CA ASN A 100 14.21 -18.98 2.09
C ASN A 100 14.96 -18.10 1.08
N THR A 101 15.26 -18.64 -0.11
CA THR A 101 15.96 -17.87 -1.16
C THR A 101 15.18 -16.64 -1.64
N CYS A 102 13.85 -16.77 -1.79
CA CYS A 102 13.01 -15.63 -2.17
C CYS A 102 12.91 -14.62 -1.05
N GLN A 103 12.78 -15.08 0.21
CA GLN A 103 12.70 -14.21 1.37
C GLN A 103 14.00 -13.41 1.59
N GLU A 104 15.16 -14.04 1.41
CA GLU A 104 16.48 -13.38 1.42
C GLU A 104 16.62 -12.35 0.30
N SER A 105 16.17 -12.68 -0.92
CA SER A 105 16.21 -11.73 -2.04
C SER A 105 15.31 -10.51 -1.79
N LEU A 106 14.17 -10.74 -1.15
CA LEU A 106 13.18 -9.71 -0.86
C LEU A 106 13.63 -8.80 0.29
N SER A 107 14.25 -9.38 1.32
CA SER A 107 14.84 -8.63 2.42
C SER A 107 16.04 -7.81 1.96
N GLY A 108 16.90 -8.36 1.10
CA GLY A 108 17.99 -7.62 0.45
C GLY A 108 17.53 -6.42 -0.39
N ALA A 109 16.33 -6.50 -0.96
CA ALA A 109 15.69 -5.41 -1.71
C ALA A 109 14.84 -4.46 -0.83
N SER A 110 14.81 -4.64 0.50
CA SER A 110 13.94 -3.90 1.44
C SER A 110 12.43 -4.02 1.15
N LEU A 111 12.02 -5.17 0.60
CA LEU A 111 10.64 -5.44 0.18
C LEU A 111 9.93 -6.48 1.06
N SER A 112 10.47 -6.83 2.23
CA SER A 112 9.89 -7.84 3.13
C SER A 112 8.42 -7.61 3.46
N PHE A 113 7.99 -6.35 3.48
CA PHE A 113 6.62 -5.92 3.72
C PHE A 113 5.61 -6.45 2.68
N LEU A 114 6.07 -6.83 1.48
CA LEU A 114 5.18 -7.42 0.46
C LEU A 114 4.62 -8.79 0.85
N LEU A 115 5.29 -9.52 1.76
CA LEU A 115 4.81 -10.80 2.26
C LEU A 115 3.80 -10.65 3.41
N ASP A 116 3.68 -9.46 3.99
CA ASP A 116 2.71 -9.19 5.04
C ASP A 116 1.33 -8.93 4.42
N GLU A 117 0.38 -9.81 4.71
CA GLU A 117 -1.01 -9.70 4.26
C GLU A 117 -1.77 -8.57 4.98
N SER A 118 -1.30 -8.17 6.17
CA SER A 118 -1.85 -7.06 6.94
C SER A 118 -1.27 -5.69 6.54
N ASP A 119 -0.23 -5.66 5.71
CA ASP A 119 0.32 -4.42 5.15
C ASP A 119 -0.43 -4.02 3.87
N THR A 120 -1.72 -3.74 4.04
CA THR A 120 -2.58 -3.19 2.99
C THR A 120 -3.24 -1.91 3.49
N VAL A 121 -3.45 -0.95 2.59
CA VAL A 121 -4.19 0.29 2.92
C VAL A 121 -5.53 -0.04 3.59
N LEU A 122 -6.26 -1.04 3.07
CA LEU A 122 -7.52 -1.50 3.65
C LEU A 122 -7.37 -1.99 5.10
N ALA A 123 -6.31 -2.75 5.42
CA ALA A 123 -6.05 -3.19 6.78
C ALA A 123 -5.74 -2.01 7.73
N TYR A 124 -5.01 -1.00 7.26
CA TYR A 124 -4.77 0.23 8.02
C TYR A 124 -6.04 1.04 8.24
N GLU A 125 -6.87 1.20 7.20
CA GLU A 125 -8.18 1.87 7.31
C GLU A 125 -9.10 1.16 8.31
N ASN A 126 -9.17 -0.17 8.24
CA ASN A 126 -9.96 -0.98 9.16
C ASN A 126 -9.42 -0.92 10.59
N LYS A 127 -8.09 -0.90 10.76
CA LYS A 127 -7.46 -0.73 12.07
C LYS A 127 -7.78 0.65 12.67
N GLY A 128 -7.82 1.70 11.85
CA GLY A 128 -8.28 3.03 12.27
C GLY A 128 -9.72 2.98 12.80
N LYS A 129 -10.65 2.47 12.00
CA LYS A 129 -12.07 2.34 12.37
C LYS A 129 -12.29 1.49 13.62
N ASN A 130 -11.57 0.37 13.75
CA ASN A 130 -11.72 -0.51 14.90
C ASN A 130 -11.14 0.12 16.18
N ASN A 131 -10.09 0.94 16.06
CA ASN A 131 -9.53 1.68 17.20
C ASN A 131 -10.48 2.81 17.64
N GLU A 132 -11.12 3.53 16.72
CA GLU A 132 -12.21 4.47 17.03
C GLU A 132 -13.37 3.78 17.76
N GLN A 133 -13.73 2.57 17.32
CA GLN A 133 -14.84 1.80 17.89
C GLN A 133 -14.50 1.18 19.26
N THR A 134 -13.22 0.83 19.48
CA THR A 134 -12.72 0.29 20.76
C THR A 134 -12.46 1.40 21.78
N GLN A 135 -12.07 2.60 21.33
CA GLN A 135 -11.99 3.82 22.13
C GLN A 135 -13.36 4.49 22.25
N GLN A 136 -14.39 3.70 22.61
CA GLN A 136 -15.76 4.12 22.86
C GLN A 136 -15.93 5.11 24.05
N GLY A 137 -14.89 5.85 24.43
CA GLY A 137 -15.03 7.16 25.02
C GLY A 137 -15.11 8.17 23.88
N ASN A 138 -16.32 8.60 23.53
CA ASN A 138 -16.59 9.67 22.56
C ASN A 138 -15.54 10.77 22.69
N ASP A 139 -14.60 10.87 21.73
CA ASP A 139 -13.69 12.00 21.69
C ASP A 139 -14.55 13.27 21.66
N PRO A 140 -14.49 14.14 22.68
CA PRO A 140 -15.39 15.29 22.78
C PRO A 140 -15.26 16.22 21.57
N LEU A 141 -14.05 16.27 21.00
CA LEU A 141 -13.75 17.01 19.79
C LEU A 141 -14.45 16.42 18.56
N MET A 142 -14.29 15.11 18.31
CA MET A 142 -14.92 14.46 17.14
C MET A 142 -16.45 14.51 17.25
N SER A 143 -16.98 14.28 18.45
CA SER A 143 -18.42 14.38 18.71
C SER A 143 -18.95 15.80 18.50
N ALA A 144 -18.21 16.83 18.93
CA ALA A 144 -18.61 18.22 18.70
C ALA A 144 -18.64 18.56 17.21
N LEU A 145 -17.64 18.11 16.43
CA LEU A 145 -17.56 18.33 14.98
C LEU A 145 -18.70 17.68 14.21
N ASP A 146 -19.09 16.46 14.58
CA ASP A 146 -20.20 15.73 13.95
C ASP A 146 -21.57 16.38 14.22
N ASN A 147 -21.70 17.11 15.33
CA ASN A 147 -22.93 17.83 15.69
C ASN A 147 -23.00 19.26 15.11
N LEU A 148 -21.97 19.73 14.41
CA LEU A 148 -22.01 21.05 13.75
C LEU A 148 -22.96 21.03 12.56
N ASN A 149 -23.75 22.09 12.42
CA ASN A 149 -24.58 22.28 11.23
C ASN A 149 -23.68 22.48 10.00
N ARG A 150 -24.11 22.00 8.82
CA ARG A 150 -23.43 22.21 7.53
C ARG A 150 -23.02 23.67 7.29
N VAL A 151 -23.81 24.65 7.73
CA VAL A 151 -23.45 26.07 7.64
C VAL A 151 -22.24 26.40 8.51
N GLN A 152 -22.19 25.91 9.75
CA GLN A 152 -21.07 26.11 10.68
C GLN A 152 -19.81 25.37 10.19
N GLN A 153 -19.95 24.17 9.62
CA GLN A 153 -18.85 23.45 9.00
C GLN A 153 -18.25 24.24 7.83
N LEU A 154 -19.10 24.84 6.98
CA LEU A 154 -18.65 25.71 5.89
C LEU A 154 -17.98 26.98 6.43
N GLU A 155 -18.51 27.61 7.48
CA GLU A 155 -17.89 28.78 8.11
C GLU A 155 -16.51 28.48 8.70
N ILE A 156 -16.28 27.28 9.26
CA ILE A 156 -14.96 26.87 9.74
C ILE A 156 -14.00 26.69 8.55
N ILE A 157 -14.40 25.96 7.50
CA ILE A 157 -13.59 25.72 6.30
C ILE A 157 -13.24 27.05 5.60
N HIS A 158 -14.22 27.95 5.45
CA HIS A 158 -14.01 29.25 4.83
C HIS A 158 -13.28 30.22 5.76
N GLY A 159 -13.54 30.17 7.06
CA GLY A 159 -12.91 31.02 8.07
C GLY A 159 -11.42 30.79 8.16
N GLU A 160 -10.96 29.53 8.15
CA GLU A 160 -9.53 29.20 8.10
C GLU A 160 -8.88 29.75 6.82
N SER A 161 -9.55 29.64 5.67
CA SER A 161 -9.02 30.18 4.41
C SER A 161 -8.88 31.70 4.43
N VAL A 162 -9.85 32.43 5.00
CA VAL A 162 -9.83 33.89 5.12
C VAL A 162 -8.79 34.37 6.13
N TRP A 163 -8.61 33.64 7.23
CA TRP A 163 -7.60 33.93 8.23
C TRP A 163 -6.19 33.68 7.68
N CYS A 164 -5.95 32.54 7.02
CA CYS A 164 -4.70 32.28 6.32
C CYS A 164 -4.42 33.30 5.22
N GLN A 165 -5.42 33.72 4.44
CA GLN A 165 -5.25 34.75 3.41
C GLN A 165 -4.87 36.11 4.03
N SER A 166 -5.51 36.49 5.14
CA SER A 166 -5.18 37.72 5.88
C SER A 166 -3.79 37.67 6.51
N VAL A 167 -3.41 36.55 7.13
CA VAL A 167 -2.08 36.35 7.73
C VAL A 167 -0.99 36.34 6.66
N LEU A 168 -1.21 35.66 5.53
CA LEU A 168 -0.30 35.71 4.39
C LEU A 168 -0.19 37.12 3.79
N SER A 169 -1.29 37.87 3.76
CA SER A 169 -1.29 39.27 3.33
C SER A 169 -0.57 40.20 4.30
N LEU A 170 -0.61 39.92 5.61
CA LEU A 170 0.16 40.64 6.63
C LEU A 170 1.64 40.30 6.55
N ALA A 171 1.98 39.04 6.28
CA ALA A 171 3.36 38.57 6.12
C ALA A 171 4.00 39.00 4.78
N SER A 172 3.21 39.27 3.75
CA SER A 172 3.66 39.82 2.46
C SER A 172 3.71 41.35 2.42
N GLN A 173 3.39 42.05 3.52
CA GLN A 173 3.63 43.49 3.56
C GLN A 173 5.14 43.75 3.47
N PRO A 174 5.63 44.43 2.42
CA PRO A 174 7.00 44.83 2.40
C PRO A 174 7.22 45.76 3.59
N HIS A 175 8.30 45.54 4.34
CA HIS A 175 8.83 46.56 5.22
C HIS A 175 9.10 47.80 4.35
N GLY A 176 8.15 48.74 4.35
CA GLY A 176 8.35 50.06 3.79
C GLY A 176 9.55 50.72 4.48
N PRO A 177 10.30 51.57 3.78
CA PRO A 177 11.51 52.14 4.34
C PRO A 177 11.15 52.94 5.59
N LEU A 178 12.01 52.82 6.60
CA LEU A 178 12.15 53.70 7.76
C LEU A 178 11.41 55.03 7.58
N VAL A 179 10.19 55.12 8.10
CA VAL A 179 9.66 56.41 8.52
C VAL A 179 10.60 56.90 9.60
N SER A 180 11.32 57.98 9.28
CA SER A 180 12.16 58.73 10.21
C SER A 180 11.36 59.00 11.48
N TRP A 181 11.77 58.37 12.58
CA TRP A 181 11.27 58.76 13.90
C TRP A 181 11.78 60.18 14.17
N PRO A 182 10.91 61.15 14.53
CA PRO A 182 11.41 62.40 15.06
C PRO A 182 12.15 62.06 16.35
N HIS A 183 13.39 62.55 16.46
CA HIS A 183 14.22 62.40 17.64
C HIS A 183 13.40 62.69 18.91
N GLY A 184 13.28 61.73 19.83
CA GLY A 184 12.64 62.04 21.10
C GLY A 184 12.22 60.94 22.07
N PHE A 185 12.31 59.65 21.77
CA PHE A 185 11.94 58.62 22.76
C PHE A 185 13.01 57.55 22.90
N MET A 186 13.90 57.73 23.89
CA MET A 186 14.68 56.64 24.48
C MET A 186 13.71 55.74 25.26
N ALA A 187 13.47 54.53 24.74
CA ALA A 187 12.96 53.43 25.57
C ALA A 187 14.16 52.68 26.16
N PRO A 188 14.17 52.33 27.46
CA PRO A 188 15.29 51.61 28.06
C PRO A 188 15.35 50.17 27.53
N LEU A 189 16.55 49.70 27.18
CA LEU A 189 16.80 48.30 26.87
C LEU A 189 16.50 47.43 28.11
N PRO A 190 15.78 46.30 28.00
CA PRO A 190 15.66 45.36 29.09
C PRO A 190 17.01 44.65 29.35
N PRO A 191 17.36 44.35 30.61
CA PRO A 191 18.62 43.68 30.92
C PRO A 191 18.62 42.26 30.36
N ARG A 192 19.69 41.92 29.64
CA ARG A 192 20.03 40.56 29.23
C ARG A 192 20.11 39.67 30.47
N LEU A 193 19.28 38.63 30.54
CA LEU A 193 19.54 37.46 31.37
C LEU A 193 20.74 36.71 30.76
N MET A 194 21.90 36.87 31.38
CA MET A 194 23.08 36.03 31.20
C MET A 194 23.23 35.15 32.45
N ALA A 195 23.44 33.85 32.21
CA ALA A 195 23.94 32.82 33.14
C ALA A 195 23.00 32.45 34.32
N SER A 196 22.82 31.20 34.73
CA SER A 196 23.48 29.90 34.50
C SER A 196 22.45 28.77 34.60
#